data_AF-A0A8C9LBY3-F1
#
_entry.id   AF-A0A8C9LBY3-F1
#
_cell.length_a   1.000
_cell.length_b   1.000
_cell.length_c   1.000
_cell.angle_alpha   90.00
_cell.angle_beta   90.00
_cell.angle_gamma   90.00
#
_symmetry.space_group_name_H-M   'P 1'
#
loop_
_entity.id
_entity.type
_entity.pdbx_description
1 polymer ?
#
loop_
_entity_poly.entity_id
_entity_poly.type
_entity_poly.pdbx_seq_one_letter_code
_entity_poly.pdbx_strand_id
1 'polypeptide(L)'
;MDGMEPVLYPLLRKDLVVQGPRYAIQIGEKMIDYNEEFRLFLSTRNPNPFIPPDASSVVMEVNFTTTGSGLRGQVGTENSMYVCLCMYIMNIHRYL
;
A
#
# COMPACT_ATOMS: atom_id res chain seq x y z
N MET A 1 -1.66 -1.88 -10.37
CA MET A 1 -0.25 -2.22 -10.10
C MET A 1 -0.14 -3.73 -10.20
N ASP A 2 0.57 -4.25 -11.19
CA ASP A 2 0.66 -5.70 -11.41
C ASP A 2 1.73 -6.37 -10.53
N GLY A 3 2.51 -5.56 -9.80
CA GLY A 3 3.48 -5.99 -8.78
C GLY A 3 3.98 -4.80 -7.95
N MET A 4 4.79 -5.10 -6.92
CA MET A 4 5.39 -4.11 -6.03
C MET A 4 6.70 -3.56 -6.64
N GLU A 5 6.78 -2.24 -6.87
CA GLU A 5 8.01 -1.63 -7.38
C GLU A 5 9.12 -1.55 -6.31
N PRO A 6 10.36 -2.01 -6.60
CA PRO A 6 11.50 -1.96 -5.67
C PRO A 6 11.78 -0.57 -5.08
N VAL A 7 11.49 0.49 -5.84
CA VAL A 7 11.72 1.87 -5.43
C VAL A 7 10.84 2.31 -4.25
N LEU A 8 9.75 1.58 -3.98
CA LEU A 8 8.82 1.87 -2.90
C LEU A 8 9.20 1.18 -1.59
N TYR A 9 10.16 0.25 -1.58
CA TYR A 9 10.56 -0.46 -0.36
C TYR A 9 11.07 0.45 0.76
N PRO A 10 11.89 1.49 0.49
CA PRO A 10 12.26 2.44 1.52
C PRO A 10 11.05 3.10 2.18
N LEU A 11 10.00 3.41 1.40
CA LEU A 11 8.75 4.00 1.91
C LEU A 11 7.97 2.98 2.74
N LEU A 12 7.83 1.75 2.25
CA LEU A 12 7.11 0.69 2.96
C LEU A 12 7.77 0.31 4.29
N ARG A 13 9.11 0.26 4.31
CA ARG A 13 9.89 -0.09 5.51
C ARG A 13 10.10 1.09 6.46
N LYS A 14 9.76 2.32 6.05
CA LYS A 14 10.14 3.56 6.74
C LYS A 14 11.66 3.62 6.99
N ASP A 15 12.44 3.43 5.93
CA ASP A 15 13.90 3.59 5.94
C ASP A 15 14.25 5.10 6.00
N LEU A 16 13.89 5.75 7.11
CA LEU A 16 14.05 7.18 7.33
C LEU A 16 15.47 7.50 7.81
N VAL A 17 16.05 8.54 7.24
CA VAL A 17 17.33 9.12 7.61
C VAL A 17 17.08 10.42 8.35
N VAL A 18 17.69 10.59 9.51
CA VAL A 18 17.62 11.85 10.27
C VAL A 18 18.57 12.86 9.62
N GLN A 19 18.02 14.00 9.18
CA GLN A 19 18.76 15.14 8.67
C GLN A 19 18.49 16.36 9.56
N GLY A 20 19.31 16.53 10.60
CA GLY A 20 19.11 17.56 11.61
C GLY A 20 17.76 17.34 12.34
N PRO A 21 16.82 18.30 12.31
CA PRO A 21 15.51 18.15 12.94
C PRO A 21 14.46 17.46 12.05
N ARG A 22 14.79 17.10 10.81
CA ARG A 22 13.85 16.53 9.83
C ARG A 22 14.15 15.06 9.54
N TYR A 23 13.14 14.34 9.10
CA TYR A 23 13.31 13.04 8.47
C TYR A 23 13.40 13.20 6.95
N ALA A 24 14.26 12.42 6.32
CA ALA A 24 14.36 12.28 4.88
C ALA A 24 14.34 10.80 4.51
N ILE A 25 13.97 10.50 3.28
CA ILE A 25 13.91 9.14 2.75
C ILE A 25 14.59 9.09 1.38
N GLN A 26 15.34 8.01 1.13
CA GLN A 26 15.95 7.78 -0.16
C GLN A 26 14.99 7.04 -1.09
N ILE A 27 14.69 7.63 -2.23
CA ILE A 27 13.85 7.04 -3.27
C ILE A 27 14.66 7.04 -4.57
N GLY A 28 15.13 5.86 -4.96
CA GLY A 28 16.10 5.72 -6.04
C GLY A 28 17.39 6.48 -5.72
N GLU A 29 17.74 7.44 -6.57
CA GLU A 29 18.94 8.28 -6.42
C GLU A 29 18.69 9.60 -5.69
N LYS A 30 17.44 9.85 -5.25
CA LYS A 30 17.04 11.13 -4.65
C LYS A 30 16.80 10.99 -3.16
N MET A 31 17.28 11.97 -2.41
CA MET A 31 16.87 12.20 -1.01
C MET A 31 15.68 13.16 -1.00
N ILE A 32 14.62 12.78 -0.29
CA ILE A 32 13.36 13.52 -0.24
C ILE A 32 12.98 13.74 1.22
N ASP A 33 12.61 14.96 1.60
CA ASP A 33 12.10 15.25 2.94
C ASP A 33 10.81 14.44 3.20
N TYR A 34 10.76 13.75 4.33
CA TYR A 34 9.63 12.91 4.71
C TYR A 34 8.64 13.70 5.56
N ASN A 35 7.37 13.72 5.14
CA ASN A 35 6.26 14.27 5.92
C ASN A 35 5.66 13.17 6.81
N GLU A 36 5.62 13.39 8.12
CA GLU A 36 5.05 12.44 9.09
C GLU A 36 3.55 12.18 8.87
N GLU A 37 2.83 13.11 8.24
CA GLU A 37 1.41 12.97 7.91
C GLU A 37 1.16 12.23 6.58
N PHE A 38 2.23 11.87 5.85
CA PHE A 38 2.11 11.17 4.58
C PHE A 38 1.41 9.82 4.71
N ARG A 39 0.48 9.54 3.80
CA ARG A 39 -0.23 8.25 3.69
C ARG A 39 -0.17 7.76 2.26
N LEU A 40 0.23 6.50 2.08
CA LEU A 40 0.28 5.84 0.79
C LEU A 40 -0.86 4.82 0.67
N PHE A 41 -1.55 4.86 -0.46
CA PHE A 41 -2.58 3.92 -0.86
C PHE A 41 -2.22 3.38 -2.25
N LEU A 42 -2.11 2.06 -2.38
CA LEU A 42 -1.91 1.42 -3.67
C LEU A 42 -3.14 0.59 -4.02
N SER A 43 -3.55 0.66 -5.28
CA SER A 43 -4.64 -0.16 -5.80
C SER A 43 -4.22 -0.98 -7.01
N THR A 44 -4.81 -2.16 -7.13
CA THR A 44 -4.70 -2.99 -8.32
C THR A 44 -6.07 -3.53 -8.72
N ARG A 45 -6.22 -3.86 -10.01
CA ARG A 45 -7.38 -4.57 -10.57
C ARG A 45 -7.11 -6.07 -10.73
N ASN A 46 -5.85 -6.50 -10.55
CA ASN A 46 -5.48 -7.89 -10.59
C ASN A 46 -5.96 -8.57 -9.29
N PRO A 47 -6.82 -9.62 -9.35
CA PRO A 47 -7.27 -10.36 -8.17
C PRO A 47 -6.17 -11.10 -7.43
N ASN A 48 -5.08 -11.42 -8.12
CA ASN A 48 -3.97 -12.20 -7.57
C ASN A 48 -2.66 -11.47 -7.87
N PRO A 49 -2.42 -10.29 -7.26
CA PRO A 49 -1.16 -9.60 -7.43
C PRO A 49 -0.05 -10.43 -6.81
N PHE A 50 1.08 -10.55 -7.49
CA PHE A 50 2.25 -11.16 -6.89
C PHE A 50 2.85 -10.18 -5.87
N ILE A 51 2.69 -10.50 -4.59
CA ILE A 51 3.29 -9.77 -3.47
C ILE A 51 4.42 -10.64 -2.92
N PRO A 52 5.69 -10.23 -3.06
CA PRO A 52 6.80 -10.99 -2.52
C PRO A 52 6.77 -10.98 -0.97
N PRO A 53 7.32 -12.00 -0.29
CA PRO A 53 7.16 -12.17 1.17
C PRO A 53 7.69 -11.00 1.99
N ASP A 54 8.75 -10.35 1.52
CA ASP A 54 9.32 -9.14 2.10
C ASP A 54 8.33 -7.96 2.06
N ALA A 55 7.64 -7.75 0.94
CA ALA A 55 6.57 -6.76 0.86
C ALA A 55 5.35 -7.16 1.72
N SER A 56 4.93 -8.43 1.69
CA SER A 56 3.79 -8.93 2.48
C SER A 56 3.96 -8.70 3.99
N SER A 57 5.20 -8.65 4.48
CA SER A 57 5.49 -8.36 5.89
C SER A 57 5.27 -6.91 6.31
N VAL A 58 5.23 -5.96 5.36
CA VAL A 58 5.16 -4.51 5.62
C VAL A 58 3.97 -3.82 4.97
N VAL A 59 3.14 -4.56 4.22
CA VAL A 59 1.91 -4.07 3.60
C VAL A 59 0.70 -4.76 4.21
N MET A 60 -0.40 -4.04 4.34
CA MET A 60 -1.69 -4.63 4.70
C MET A 60 -2.53 -4.80 3.44
N GLU A 61 -2.85 -6.04 3.09
CA GLU A 61 -3.72 -6.36 1.97
C GLU A 61 -5.19 -6.23 2.35
N VAL A 62 -5.97 -5.45 1.59
CA VAL A 62 -7.43 -5.33 1.79
C VAL A 62 -8.14 -5.69 0.51
N ASN A 63 -8.88 -6.79 0.52
CA ASN A 63 -9.61 -7.30 -0.64
C ASN A 63 -11.07 -6.89 -0.61
N PHE A 64 -11.47 -6.05 -1.57
CA PHE A 64 -12.88 -5.72 -1.80
C PHE A 64 -13.48 -6.68 -2.85
N THR A 65 -14.43 -7.51 -2.42
CA THR A 65 -15.23 -8.36 -3.31
C THR A 65 -16.71 -8.03 -3.15
N THR A 66 -17.38 -7.70 -4.25
CA THR A 66 -18.84 -7.53 -4.24
C THR A 66 -19.50 -8.90 -4.15
N THR A 67 -20.20 -9.17 -3.05
CA THR A 67 -21.00 -10.39 -2.90
C THR A 67 -22.32 -10.25 -3.66
N GLY A 68 -22.80 -11.36 -4.26
CA GLY A 68 -24.01 -11.38 -5.10
C GLY A 68 -25.31 -10.86 -4.44
N SER A 69 -25.34 -10.74 -3.11
CA SER A 69 -26.44 -10.14 -2.35
C SER A 69 -26.46 -8.61 -2.37
N GLY A 70 -25.31 -7.93 -2.54
CA GLY A 70 -25.21 -6.47 -2.74
C GLY A 70 -25.52 -6.02 -4.17
N LEU A 71 -25.51 -6.96 -5.12
CA LEU A 71 -25.66 -6.75 -6.56
C LEU A 71 -27.08 -6.46 -7.05
N ARG A 72 -28.11 -6.53 -6.19
CA ARG A 72 -29.49 -6.22 -6.62
C ARG A 72 -29.77 -4.74 -6.86
N GLY A 73 -28.89 -3.83 -6.44
CA GLY A 73 -29.03 -2.38 -6.66
C GLY A 73 -28.07 -1.77 -7.70
N GLN A 74 -27.09 -2.52 -8.19
CA GLN A 74 -26.05 -2.06 -9.12
C GLN A 74 -26.15 -2.82 -10.44
N VAL A 75 -27.25 -2.60 -11.17
CA VAL A 75 -27.41 -3.11 -12.53
C VAL A 75 -26.48 -2.32 -13.45
N GLY A 76 -25.47 -3.01 -13.99
CA GLY A 76 -24.66 -2.53 -15.09
C GLY A 76 -23.20 -2.30 -14.76
N THR A 77 -22.43 -3.36 -14.47
CA THR A 77 -21.15 -3.60 -15.15
C THR A 77 -20.60 -4.96 -14.76
N GLU A 78 -20.50 -5.84 -15.75
CA GLU A 78 -19.57 -6.95 -15.75
C GLU A 78 -18.18 -6.40 -15.44
N ASN A 79 -17.59 -6.84 -14.33
CA ASN A 79 -16.16 -7.04 -14.06
C ASN A 79 -15.97 -7.03 -12.55
N SER A 80 -15.60 -8.20 -12.00
CA SER A 80 -15.10 -8.31 -10.62
C SER A 80 -13.92 -7.34 -10.46
N MET A 81 -14.18 -6.14 -9.98
CA MET A 81 -13.13 -5.17 -9.69
C MET A 81 -12.61 -5.51 -8.29
N TYR A 82 -11.68 -6.47 -8.24
CA TYR A 82 -10.86 -6.71 -7.06
C TYR A 82 -10.00 -5.48 -6.88
N VAL A 83 -10.42 -4.55 -6.04
CA VAL A 83 -9.55 -3.47 -5.59
C VAL A 83 -8.81 -4.04 -4.39
N CYS A 84 -7.56 -4.43 -4.58
CA CYS A 84 -6.68 -4.69 -3.45
C CYS A 84 -6.10 -3.34 -3.03
N LEU A 85 -6.52 -2.84 -1.86
CA LEU A 85 -6.01 -1.59 -1.30
C LEU A 85 -4.90 -1.94 -0.32
N CYS A 86 -3.63 -1.73 -0.70
CA CYS A 86 -2.54 -1.78 0.26
C CYS A 86 -2.56 -0.49 1.06
N MET A 87 -3.12 -0.54 2.28
CA MET A 87 -3.20 0.60 3.18
C MET A 87 -2.04 0.53 4.17
N TYR A 88 -1.12 1.50 4.10
CA TYR A 88 -0.12 1.63 5.14
C TYR A 88 -0.67 2.49 6.29
N ILE A 89 -1.18 1.84 7.34
CA ILE A 89 -1.29 2.41 8.68
C ILE A 89 -0.42 1.56 9.60
N MET A 90 0.88 1.84 9.67
CA MET A 90 1.61 1.54 10.91
C MET A 90 1.25 2.61 11.93
N ASN A 91 0.08 2.43 12.52
CA ASN A 91 -0.26 2.95 13.82
C ASN A 91 -1.24 1.99 14.48
N ILE A 92 -0.72 0.85 14.93
CA ILE A 92 -1.18 0.06 16.08
C ILE A 92 0.03 -0.82 16.45
N HIS A 93 0.55 -0.67 17.67
CA HIS A 93 1.62 -1.46 18.28
C HIS A 93 3.05 -1.31 17.76
N ARG A 94 3.72 -0.25 18.22
CA ARG A 94 5.10 -0.40 18.70
C ARG A 94 5.20 -1.28 19.98
N TYR A 95 4.07 -1.64 20.61
CA TYR A 95 4.02 -2.39 21.88
C TYR A 95 2.63 -3.01 22.12
N LEU A 96 2.37 -4.23 21.65
CA LEU A 96 1.66 -5.30 22.39
C LEU A 96 2.18 -6.64 21.86
#